data_AF-A0A8T3KRK8-F1
#
_entry.id   AF-A0A8T3KRK8-F1
#
_cell.length_a   1.000
_cell.length_b   1.000
_cell.length_c   1.000
_cell.angle_alpha   90.00
_cell.angle_beta   90.00
_cell.angle_gamma   90.00
#
_symmetry.space_group_name_H-M   'P 1'
#
loop_
_entity.id
_entity.type
_entity.pdbx_description
1 polymer ?
#
loop_
_entity_poly.entity_id
_entity_poly.type
_entity_poly.pdbx_seq_one_letter_code
_entity_poly.pdbx_strand_id
1 'polypeptide(L)' 'MRIAISTDRRHVSPHFGRCPSFTLVDIENGKTLKRVEVENPGHSPGYIPQFLHEKGVK' A
#
# COMPACT_ATOMS: atom_id res chain seq x y z
N MET A 1 1.53 11.23 -7.92
CA MET A 1 0.53 10.57 -7.04
C MET A 1 1.18 9.38 -6.38
N ARG A 2 0.78 9.03 -5.14
CA ARG A 2 1.26 7.81 -4.48
C ARG A 2 0.07 6.88 -4.28
N ILE A 3 0.19 5.64 -4.71
CA ILE A 3 -0.84 4.61 -4.58
C ILE A 3 -0.33 3.47 -3.69
N ALA A 4 -1.26 2.79 -3.00
CA ALA A 4 -0.97 1.56 -2.29
C ALA A 4 -1.63 0.37 -2.98
N ILE A 5 -0.89 -0.73 -3.09
CA ILE A 5 -1.36 -2.01 -3.59
C ILE A 5 -1.27 -2.99 -2.43
N SER A 6 -2.37 -3.65 -2.08
CA SER A 6 -2.33 -4.78 -1.13
C SER A 6 -1.56 -5.92 -1.78
N THR A 7 -0.43 -6.31 -1.19
CA THR A 7 0.53 -7.22 -1.82
C THR A 7 0.64 -8.50 -1.01
N ASP A 8 0.62 -9.63 -1.70
CA ASP A 8 1.04 -10.93 -1.18
C ASP A 8 2.21 -11.42 -2.03
N ARG A 9 3.43 -11.23 -1.50
CA ARG A 9 4.71 -11.45 -2.20
C ARG A 9 4.82 -10.65 -3.49
N ARG A 10 4.56 -11.27 -4.65
CA ARG A 10 4.63 -10.64 -5.98
C ARG A 10 3.27 -10.45 -6.64
N HIS A 11 2.19 -10.78 -5.92
CA HIS A 11 0.82 -10.73 -6.44
C HIS A 11 -0.01 -9.72 -5.67
N VAL A 12 -1.11 -9.27 -6.29
CA VAL A 12 -2.13 -8.51 -5.57
C VAL A 12 -2.81 -9.47 -4.57
N SER A 13 -2.86 -9.06 -3.31
CA SER A 13 -3.53 -9.83 -2.27
C SER A 13 -5.05 -9.82 -2.51
N PRO A 14 -5.72 -10.97 -2.36
CA PRO A 14 -7.18 -11.06 -2.47
C PRO A 14 -7.92 -10.32 -1.35
N HIS A 15 -7.25 -10.03 -0.24
CA HIS A 15 -7.86 -9.40 0.93
C HIS A 15 -7.05 -8.17 1.36
N PHE A 16 -7.56 -6.99 1.05
CA PHE A 16 -6.91 -5.71 1.37
C PHE A 16 -6.49 -5.60 2.85
N GLY A 17 -7.40 -5.91 3.79
CA GLY A 17 -7.13 -5.75 5.22
C GLY A 17 -6.21 -6.83 5.83
N ARG A 18 -5.96 -7.93 5.11
CA ARG A 18 -5.21 -9.11 5.60
C ARG A 18 -3.98 -9.42 4.76
N CYS A 19 -3.60 -8.52 3.84
CA CYS A 19 -2.38 -8.71 3.06
C CYS A 19 -1.16 -8.66 3.99
N PRO A 20 -0.08 -9.40 3.69
CA PRO A 20 1.15 -9.33 4.48
C PRO A 20 1.81 -7.95 4.39
N SER A 21 1.69 -7.27 3.25
CA SER A 21 2.33 -5.99 3.00
C SER A 21 1.53 -5.10 2.06
N PHE A 22 1.89 -3.82 2.03
CA PHE A 22 1.46 -2.87 1.00
C PHE A 22 2.66 -2.48 0.16
N THR A 23 2.53 -2.56 -1.17
CA THR A 23 3.46 -1.93 -2.09
C THR A 23 3.00 -0.50 -2.36
N LEU A 24 3.81 0.49 -1.99
CA LEU A 24 3.59 1.89 -2.31
C LEU A 24 4.33 2.24 -3.61
N VAL A 25 3.63 2.91 -4.52
CA VAL A 25 4.15 3.29 -5.84
C VAL A 25 3.98 4.78 -6.05
N ASP A 26 5.09 5.47 -6.33
CA ASP A 26 5.09 6.87 -6.75
C ASP A 26 4.98 6.94 -8.26
N ILE A 27 3.95 7.63 -8.75
CA ILE A 27 3.66 7.82 -10.17
C ILE A 27 3.71 9.30 -10.51
N GLU A 28 4.47 9.67 -11.54
CA GLU A 28 4.55 11.01 -12.09
C GLU A 28 4.52 10.95 -13.61
N ASN A 29 3.71 11.79 -14.26
CA ASN A 29 3.58 11.83 -15.73
C ASN A 29 3.35 10.44 -16.37
N GLY A 30 2.53 9.61 -15.72
CA GLY A 30 2.21 8.24 -16.17
C GLY A 30 3.34 7.21 -15.98
N LYS A 31 4.46 7.59 -15.35
CA LYS A 31 5.62 6.72 -15.12
C LYS A 31 5.78 6.39 -13.64
N THR A 32 6.21 5.16 -13.37
CA THR A 32 6.59 4.75 -12.01
C THR A 32 7.98 5.29 -11.69
N LEU A 33 8.10 6.06 -10.61
CA LEU A 33 9.38 6.62 -10.17
C LEU A 33 10.01 5.79 -9.05
N LYS A 34 9.18 5.31 -8.11
CA LYS A 34 9.65 4.57 -6.93
C LYS A 34 8.64 3.52 -6.51
N ARG A 35 9.16 2.41 -6.01
CA ARG A 35 8.41 1.33 -5.36
C ARG A 35 9.03 1.03 -4.00
N VAL A 36 8.21 0.95 -2.97
CA VAL A 36 8.62 0.50 -1.63
C VAL A 36 7.58 -0.42 -1.04
N GLU A 37 8.00 -1.47 -0.37
CA GLU A 37 7.12 -2.39 0.34
C GLU A 37 7.14 -2.06 1.83
N VAL A 38 5.97 -2.01 2.45
CA VAL A 38 5.79 -1.77 3.89
C VAL A 38 4.92 -2.88 4.47
N GLU A 39 5.24 -3.34 5.67
CA GLU A 39 4.45 -4.37 6.35
C GLU A 39 3.04 -3.85 6.68
N ASN A 40 2.05 -4.75 6.66
CA ASN A 40 0.71 -4.41 7.10
C ASN A 40 0.74 -4.10 8.61
N PRO A 41 0.26 -2.93 9.06
CA PRO A 41 0.33 -2.51 10.46
C PRO A 41 -0.60 -3.30 11.40
N GLY A 42 -1.37 -4.25 10.86
CA GLY A 42 -2.31 -5.08 11.60
C GLY A 42 -3.75 -4.65 11.42
N HIS A 43 -4.66 -5.56 11.77
CA HIS A 43 -6.09 -5.39 11.51
C HIS A 43 -6.81 -4.79 12.72
N SER A 44 -7.05 -3.49 12.68
CA SER A 44 -7.95 -2.77 13.58
C SER A 44 -8.83 -1.80 12.77
N PRO A 45 -10.11 -1.58 13.13
CA PRO A 45 -10.99 -0.66 12.42
C PRO A 45 -10.35 0.74 12.25
N GLY A 46 -10.31 1.25 11.02
CA GLY A 46 -9.77 2.58 10.70
C GLY A 46 -8.24 2.68 10.62
N TYR A 47 -7.50 1.68 11.12
CA TYR A 47 -6.04 1.78 11.27
C TYR A 47 -5.29 1.73 9.92
N ILE A 48 -5.70 0.85 9.01
CA ILE A 48 -5.07 0.72 7.68
C ILE A 48 -5.29 1.99 6.83
N PRO A 49 -6.52 2.55 6.71
CA PRO A 49 -6.71 3.83 6.03
C PRO A 49 -5.86 4.97 6.60
N GLN A 50 -5.79 5.10 7.93
CA GLN A 50 -4.95 6.10 8.58
C GLN A 50 -3.45 5.88 8.28
N PHE A 51 -2.96 4.65 8.44
CA PHE A 51 -1.58 4.28 8.13
C PHE A 51 -1.19 4.64 6.69
N LEU A 52 -2.05 4.32 5.71
CA LEU A 52 -1.77 4.65 4.31
C LEU A 52 -1.81 6.17 4.06
N HIS A 53 -2.73 6.89 4.71
CA HIS A 53 -2.79 8.35 4.65
C HIS A 53 -1.51 9.00 5.20
N GLU A 54 -1.01 8.53 6.34
CA GLU A 54 0.26 8.99 6.93
C GLU A 54 1.48 8.69 6.03
N LYS A 55 1.40 7.68 5.16
CA LYS A 55 2.41 7.39 4.12
C LYS A 55 2.24 8.21 2.84
N GLY A 56 1.25 9.11 2.79
CA GLY A 56 0.97 10.00 1.66
C GLY A 56 0.25 9.32 0.50
N VAL A 57 -0.38 8.17 0.74
CA VAL A 57 -1.21 7.47 -0.27
C VAL A 57 -2.47 8.30 -0.55
N LYS A 58 -2.83 8.43 -1.83
CA LYS A 58 -4.01 9.15 -2.32
C LYS A 58 -5.09 8.20 -2.79
#